data_AF-X1DAL2-F1
#
_entry.id   AF-X1DAL2-F1
#
_cell.length_a   1.000
_cell.length_b   1.000
_cell.length_c   1.000
_cell.angle_alpha   90.00
_cell.angle_beta   90.00
_cell.angle_gamma   90.00
#
_symmetry.space_group_name_H-M   'P 1'
#
loop_
_entity.id
_entity.type
_entity.pdbx_description
1 polymer ?
#
loop_
_entity_poly.entity_id
_entity_poly.type
_entity_poly.pdbx_seq_one_letter_code
_entity_poly.pdbx_strand_id
1 'polypeptide(L)'
;LQEQFDLQVKAGEKFSLSHKLIKKVRDIREQVKNISSRAGKAGFSKDIKTAAEKLVKKLDSLEEDLIQTKNESGQDPINYQVKLDNQLAYLYSAVHSQDSKPTQAIFDRFKDLNEQLTKAEVIFKSLLENEIKDFEKLLVENDIPRIIINN
;
A
#
# COMPACT_ATOMS: atom_id res chain seq x y z
N LEU A 1 -10.51 28.36 13.60
CA LEU A 1 -9.14 28.20 13.06
C LEU A 1 -8.41 26.99 13.64
N GLN A 2 -8.27 26.84 14.97
CA GLN A 2 -7.48 25.73 15.54
C GLN A 2 -7.97 24.33 15.11
N GLU A 3 -9.26 24.02 15.27
CA GLU A 3 -9.81 22.70 14.90
C GLU A 3 -9.66 22.38 13.40
N GLN A 4 -9.72 23.41 12.55
CA GLN A 4 -9.52 23.27 11.11
C GLN A 4 -8.06 22.93 10.81
N PHE A 5 -7.14 23.69 11.39
CA PHE A 5 -5.70 23.48 11.24
C PHE A 5 -5.31 22.08 11.72
N ASP A 6 -5.82 21.66 12.89
CA ASP A 6 -5.56 20.33 13.45
C ASP A 6 -6.05 19.22 12.52
N LEU A 7 -7.26 19.37 11.94
CA LEU A 7 -7.80 18.41 10.99
C LEU A 7 -6.98 18.38 9.69
N GLN A 8 -6.54 19.53 9.20
CA GLN A 8 -5.70 19.63 8.00
C GLN A 8 -4.36 18.91 8.19
N VAL A 9 -3.69 19.13 9.33
CA VAL A 9 -2.44 18.45 9.68
C VAL A 9 -2.65 16.95 9.71
N LYS A 10 -3.68 16.48 10.43
CA LYS A 10 -4.01 15.05 10.51
C LYS A 10 -4.33 14.43 9.16
N ALA A 11 -5.10 15.12 8.31
CA ALA A 11 -5.40 14.66 6.95
C ALA A 11 -4.13 14.54 6.10
N GLY A 12 -3.24 15.52 6.17
CA GLY A 12 -1.95 15.52 5.47
C GLY A 12 -1.01 14.40 5.94
N GLU A 13 -0.97 14.13 7.24
CA GLU A 13 -0.22 13.00 7.82
C GLU A 13 -0.75 11.65 7.30
N LYS A 14 -2.07 11.47 7.27
CA LYS A 14 -2.69 10.22 6.80
C LYS A 14 -2.51 10.03 5.30
N PHE A 15 -2.59 11.10 4.51
CA PHE A 15 -2.26 11.07 3.10
C PHE A 15 -0.78 10.71 2.86
N SER A 16 0.14 11.28 3.63
CA SER A 16 1.56 10.93 3.55
C SER A 16 1.82 9.47 3.94
N LEU A 17 1.11 8.98 4.95
CA LEU A 17 1.21 7.60 5.41
C LEU A 17 0.71 6.59 4.36
N SER A 18 -0.40 6.88 3.67
CA SER A 18 -0.90 6.00 2.60
C SER A 18 0.13 5.87 1.47
N HIS A 19 0.76 6.95 1.04
CA HIS A 19 1.83 6.90 0.04
C HIS A 19 3.07 6.13 0.52
N LYS A 20 3.46 6.29 1.79
CA LYS A 20 4.56 5.49 2.38
C LYS A 20 4.23 3.99 2.36
N LEU A 21 2.99 3.63 2.68
CA LEU A 21 2.53 2.25 2.65
C LEU A 21 2.56 1.68 1.22
N ILE A 22 2.03 2.42 0.23
CA ILE A 22 2.06 2.04 -1.18
C ILE A 22 3.51 1.78 -1.65
N LYS A 23 4.44 2.68 -1.31
CA LYS A 23 5.86 2.50 -1.67
C LYS A 23 6.46 1.22 -1.09
N LYS A 24 6.19 0.92 0.19
CA LYS A 24 6.66 -0.32 0.83
C LYS A 24 6.07 -1.56 0.18
N VAL A 25 4.78 -1.55 -0.15
CA VAL A 25 4.11 -2.66 -0.85
C VAL A 25 4.76 -2.90 -2.22
N ARG A 26 5.01 -1.84 -3.00
CA ARG A 26 5.66 -1.92 -4.32
C ARG A 26 7.07 -2.49 -4.24
N ASP A 27 7.88 -1.97 -3.32
CA ASP A 27 9.26 -2.39 -3.10
C ASP A 27 9.34 -3.89 -2.78
N ILE A 28 8.58 -4.34 -1.78
CA ILE A 28 8.55 -5.76 -1.39
C ILE A 28 8.07 -6.63 -2.55
N ARG A 29 7.02 -6.21 -3.26
CA ARG A 29 6.50 -6.96 -4.41
C ARG A 29 7.56 -7.13 -5.49
N GLU A 30 8.31 -6.07 -5.79
CA GLU A 30 9.38 -6.11 -6.78
C GLU A 30 10.51 -7.05 -6.34
N GLN A 31 10.92 -6.99 -5.06
CA GLN A 31 11.92 -7.90 -4.51
C GLN A 31 11.47 -9.37 -4.62
N VAL A 32 10.23 -9.69 -4.25
CA VAL A 32 9.67 -11.05 -4.35
C VAL A 32 9.68 -11.54 -5.80
N LYS A 33 9.24 -10.70 -6.76
CA LYS A 33 9.27 -11.03 -8.20
C LYS A 33 10.70 -11.29 -8.68
N ASN A 34 11.64 -10.44 -8.30
CA ASN A 34 13.04 -10.54 -8.71
C ASN A 34 13.72 -11.80 -8.14
N ILE A 35 13.53 -12.09 -6.86
CA ILE A 35 14.05 -13.30 -6.21
C ILE A 35 13.48 -14.53 -6.90
N SER A 36 12.17 -14.59 -7.10
CA SER A 36 11.50 -15.73 -7.75
C SER A 36 11.99 -15.95 -9.19
N SER A 37 12.16 -14.87 -9.97
CA SER A 37 12.67 -14.95 -11.34
C SER A 37 14.10 -15.49 -11.38
N ARG A 38 14.99 -15.00 -10.50
CA ARG A 38 16.37 -15.46 -10.40
C ARG A 38 16.46 -16.92 -9.93
N ALA A 39 15.65 -17.28 -8.93
CA ALA A 39 15.56 -18.64 -8.43
C ALA A 39 15.13 -19.62 -9.55
N GLY A 40 14.12 -19.25 -10.33
CA GLY A 40 13.68 -20.04 -11.48
C GLY A 40 14.78 -20.24 -12.55
N LYS A 41 15.56 -19.19 -12.84
CA LYS A 41 16.70 -19.28 -13.79
C LYS A 41 17.85 -20.15 -13.27
N ALA A 42 18.05 -20.17 -11.95
CA ALA A 42 19.08 -20.99 -11.31
C ALA A 42 18.63 -22.45 -11.04
N GLY A 43 17.43 -22.83 -11.48
CA GLY A 43 16.94 -24.22 -11.38
C GLY A 43 16.31 -24.57 -10.03
N PHE A 44 15.99 -23.60 -9.18
CA PHE A 44 15.30 -23.84 -7.91
C PHE A 44 13.83 -24.24 -8.11
N SER A 45 13.23 -24.83 -7.06
CA SER A 45 11.96 -25.55 -7.13
C SER A 45 10.76 -24.72 -7.60
N LYS A 46 9.76 -25.42 -8.16
CA LYS A 46 8.45 -24.84 -8.54
C LYS A 46 7.72 -24.22 -7.34
N ASP A 47 7.99 -24.72 -6.14
CA ASP A 47 7.33 -24.28 -4.90
C ASP A 47 7.68 -22.83 -4.55
N ILE A 48 8.94 -22.41 -4.78
CA ILE A 48 9.35 -21.01 -4.62
C ILE A 48 8.58 -20.08 -5.56
N LYS A 49 8.39 -20.50 -6.81
CA LYS A 49 7.62 -19.72 -7.79
C LYS A 49 6.15 -19.60 -7.37
N THR A 50 5.54 -20.70 -6.94
CA THR A 50 4.15 -20.69 -6.48
C THR A 50 3.97 -19.86 -5.19
N ALA A 51 4.90 -19.94 -4.24
CA ALA A 51 4.86 -19.11 -3.03
C ALA A 51 5.00 -17.61 -3.36
N ALA A 52 5.93 -17.25 -4.25
CA ALA A 52 6.12 -15.88 -4.71
C ALA A 52 4.87 -15.35 -5.44
N GLU A 53 4.27 -16.12 -6.35
CA GLU A 53 3.06 -15.72 -7.06
C GLU A 53 1.88 -15.46 -6.10
N LYS A 54 1.72 -16.29 -5.06
CA LYS A 54 0.68 -16.08 -4.03
C LYS A 54 0.93 -14.80 -3.23
N LEU A 55 2.17 -14.56 -2.80
CA LEU A 55 2.53 -13.36 -2.06
C LEU A 55 2.37 -12.09 -2.90
N VAL A 56 2.81 -12.11 -4.16
CA VAL A 56 2.62 -11.01 -5.11
C VAL A 56 1.14 -10.67 -5.29
N LYS A 57 0.27 -11.66 -5.47
CA LYS A 57 -1.18 -11.41 -5.60
C LYS A 57 -1.78 -10.72 -4.37
N LYS A 58 -1.33 -11.08 -3.17
CA LYS A 58 -1.78 -10.43 -1.92
C LYS A 58 -1.30 -8.98 -1.84
N LEU A 59 -0.05 -8.72 -2.23
CA LEU A 59 0.52 -7.37 -2.31
C LEU A 59 -0.18 -6.52 -3.39
N ASP A 60 -0.50 -7.10 -4.55
CA ASP A 60 -1.25 -6.45 -5.62
C ASP A 60 -2.64 -6.02 -5.14
N SER A 61 -3.38 -6.94 -4.48
CA SER A 61 -4.70 -6.62 -3.93
C SER A 61 -4.65 -5.49 -2.90
N LEU A 62 -3.64 -5.48 -2.02
CA LEU A 62 -3.46 -4.41 -1.05
C LEU A 62 -3.12 -3.07 -1.74
N GLU A 63 -2.28 -3.08 -2.78
CA GLU A 63 -1.99 -1.88 -3.55
C GLU A 63 -3.25 -1.34 -4.25
N GLU A 64 -4.04 -2.22 -4.89
CA GLU A 64 -5.27 -1.85 -5.59
C GLU A 64 -6.33 -1.26 -4.65
N ASP A 65 -6.35 -1.63 -3.38
CA ASP A 65 -7.22 -1.00 -2.38
C ASP A 65 -6.73 0.39 -1.98
N LEU A 66 -5.42 0.59 -1.95
CA LEU A 66 -4.78 1.85 -1.57
C LEU A 66 -4.79 2.89 -2.69
N ILE A 67 -4.52 2.48 -3.93
CA ILE A 67 -4.35 3.37 -5.08
C ILE A 67 -4.89 2.74 -6.37
N GLN A 68 -5.39 3.58 -7.27
CA GLN A 68 -5.79 3.14 -8.59
C GLN A 68 -4.56 2.83 -9.47
N THR A 69 -4.21 1.55 -9.57
CA THR A 69 -3.06 1.08 -10.36
C THR A 69 -3.28 1.13 -11.87
N LYS A 70 -4.54 1.19 -12.33
CA LYS A 70 -4.89 1.19 -13.77
C LYS A 70 -4.87 2.59 -14.40
N ASN A 71 -4.66 3.64 -13.61
CA ASN A 71 -4.49 5.02 -14.08
C ASN A 71 -3.04 5.27 -14.56
N GLU A 72 -2.52 4.40 -15.41
CA GLU A 72 -1.25 4.63 -16.11
C GLU A 72 -1.55 5.10 -17.54
N SER A 73 -1.30 6.39 -17.79
CA SER A 73 -1.50 7.13 -19.06
C SER A 73 -2.81 7.93 -19.15
N GLY A 74 -2.69 9.17 -19.62
CA GLY A 74 -3.75 10.20 -19.63
C GLY A 74 -4.88 9.98 -20.64
N GLN A 75 -5.52 8.82 -20.62
CA GLN A 75 -6.78 8.58 -21.32
C GLN A 75 -7.77 7.96 -20.33
N ASP A 76 -8.73 8.79 -19.93
CA ASP A 76 -9.91 8.56 -19.07
C ASP A 76 -9.72 7.97 -17.66
N PRO A 77 -9.39 8.82 -16.66
CA PRO A 77 -9.61 8.51 -15.25
C PRO A 77 -11.10 8.31 -14.87
N ILE A 78 -12.05 8.51 -15.80
CA ILE A 78 -13.50 8.53 -15.55
C ILE A 78 -14.12 7.14 -15.30
N ASN A 79 -13.44 6.05 -15.70
CA ASN A 79 -13.98 4.68 -15.62
C ASN A 79 -13.52 3.88 -14.40
N TYR A 80 -12.56 4.40 -13.62
CA TYR A 80 -11.96 3.64 -12.52
C TYR A 80 -12.45 4.14 -11.16
N GLN A 81 -12.77 3.20 -10.27
CA GLN A 81 -13.21 3.52 -8.92
C GLN A 81 -12.12 4.29 -8.16
N VAL A 82 -12.53 5.37 -7.51
CA VAL A 82 -11.69 6.22 -6.64
C VAL A 82 -11.19 5.39 -5.46
N LYS A 83 -9.87 5.33 -5.25
CA LYS A 83 -9.24 4.54 -4.18
C LYS A 83 -8.87 5.41 -2.97
N LEU A 84 -8.33 4.79 -1.92
CA LEU A 84 -8.14 5.43 -0.61
C LEU A 84 -7.25 6.69 -0.70
N ASP A 85 -6.18 6.65 -1.50
CA ASP A 85 -5.29 7.79 -1.72
C ASP A 85 -6.03 9.00 -2.32
N ASN A 86 -6.85 8.78 -3.35
CA ASN A 86 -7.64 9.83 -3.98
C ASN A 86 -8.65 10.44 -3.00
N GLN A 87 -9.28 9.60 -2.17
CA GLN A 87 -10.25 10.06 -1.16
C GLN A 87 -9.58 10.89 -0.06
N LEU A 88 -8.38 10.49 0.39
CA LEU A 88 -7.58 11.26 1.35
C LEU A 88 -7.10 12.59 0.74
N ALA A 89 -6.66 12.58 -0.52
CA ALA A 89 -6.27 13.80 -1.24
C ALA A 89 -7.44 14.79 -1.37
N TYR A 90 -8.62 14.29 -1.74
CA TYR A 90 -9.84 15.10 -1.83
C TYR A 90 -10.21 15.71 -0.47
N LEU A 91 -10.21 14.89 0.59
CA LEU A 91 -10.51 15.38 1.94
C LEU A 91 -9.52 16.45 2.39
N TYR A 92 -8.22 16.22 2.17
CA TYR A 92 -7.17 17.21 2.47
C TYR A 92 -7.42 18.52 1.73
N SER A 93 -7.72 18.46 0.43
CA SER A 93 -8.05 19.65 -0.38
C SER A 93 -9.31 20.36 0.11
N ALA A 94 -10.34 19.62 0.50
CA ALA A 94 -11.60 20.19 0.97
C ALA A 94 -11.48 20.89 2.33
N VAL A 95 -10.65 20.35 3.23
CA VAL A 95 -10.34 21.00 4.52
C VAL A 95 -9.48 22.25 4.31
N HIS A 96 -8.57 22.20 3.34
CA HIS A 96 -7.67 23.30 3.03
C HIS A 96 -8.35 24.48 2.34
N SER A 97 -9.38 24.23 1.52
CA SER A 97 -10.02 25.28 0.70
C SER A 97 -11.15 26.05 1.40
N GLN A 98 -11.54 25.66 2.61
CA GLN A 98 -12.62 26.32 3.35
C GLN A 98 -12.07 27.39 4.28
N ASP A 99 -12.63 28.61 4.25
CA ASP A 99 -12.34 29.67 5.24
C ASP A 99 -13.23 29.56 6.51
N SER A 100 -13.86 28.40 6.71
CA SER A 100 -14.83 28.14 7.78
C SER A 100 -14.51 26.85 8.55
N LYS A 101 -15.13 26.70 9.72
CA LYS A 101 -14.95 25.50 10.55
C LYS A 101 -15.41 24.24 9.78
N PRO A 102 -14.64 23.13 9.78
CA PRO A 102 -15.06 21.90 9.12
C PRO A 102 -16.40 21.41 9.65
N THR A 103 -17.27 20.95 8.74
CA THR A 103 -18.56 20.39 9.10
C THR A 103 -18.40 19.01 9.75
N GLN A 104 -19.41 18.57 10.51
CA GLN A 104 -19.41 17.23 11.11
C GLN A 104 -19.18 16.12 10.06
N ALA A 105 -19.76 16.27 8.86
CA ALA A 105 -19.56 15.34 7.77
C ALA A 105 -18.09 15.18 7.34
N ILE A 106 -17.28 16.25 7.42
CA ILE A 106 -15.84 16.19 7.10
C ILE A 106 -15.10 15.39 8.18
N PHE A 107 -15.44 15.59 9.46
CA PHE A 107 -14.86 14.81 10.57
C PHE A 107 -15.22 13.33 10.47
N ASP A 108 -16.48 13.02 10.19
CA ASP A 108 -16.95 11.63 10.03
C ASP A 108 -16.23 10.97 8.84
N ARG A 109 -16.11 11.69 7.72
CA ARG A 109 -15.37 11.20 6.56
C ARG A 109 -13.89 10.98 6.86
N PHE A 110 -13.25 11.88 7.60
CA PHE A 110 -11.88 11.68 8.05
C PHE A 110 -11.73 10.41 8.89
N LYS A 111 -12.65 10.18 9.83
CA LYS A 111 -12.66 8.99 10.68
C LYS A 111 -12.77 7.72 9.85
N ASP A 112 -13.71 7.65 8.90
CA ASP A 112 -13.90 6.50 8.02
C ASP A 112 -12.64 6.18 7.21
N LEU A 113 -12.01 7.21 6.62
CA LEU A 113 -10.79 7.03 5.83
C LEU A 113 -9.61 6.61 6.70
N ASN A 114 -9.51 7.14 7.92
CA ASN A 114 -8.48 6.73 8.88
C ASN A 114 -8.66 5.26 9.30
N GLU A 115 -9.89 4.80 9.52
CA GLU A 115 -10.17 3.39 9.82
C GLU A 115 -9.82 2.47 8.64
N GLN A 116 -10.12 2.88 7.41
CA GLN A 116 -9.71 2.14 6.20
C GLN A 116 -8.20 2.04 6.08
N LEU A 117 -7.47 3.15 6.29
CA LEU A 117 -6.00 3.14 6.27
C LEU A 117 -5.44 2.25 7.37
N THR A 118 -6.01 2.31 8.59
CA THR A 118 -5.59 1.47 9.71
C THR A 118 -5.77 -0.02 9.39
N LYS A 119 -6.88 -0.40 8.74
CA LYS A 119 -7.11 -1.78 8.27
C LYS A 119 -6.06 -2.20 7.24
N ALA A 120 -5.73 -1.34 6.29
CA ALA A 120 -4.68 -1.61 5.30
C ALA A 120 -3.30 -1.79 5.96
N GLU A 121 -2.97 -0.99 6.99
CA GLU A 121 -1.74 -1.15 7.77
C GLU A 121 -1.72 -2.48 8.54
N VAL A 122 -2.85 -2.91 9.10
CA VAL A 122 -2.96 -4.22 9.78
C VAL A 122 -2.78 -5.37 8.79
N ILE A 123 -3.41 -5.30 7.61
CA ILE A 123 -3.22 -6.29 6.54
C ILE A 123 -1.75 -6.35 6.14
N PHE A 124 -1.11 -5.19 5.91
CA PHE A 124 0.29 -5.13 5.56
C PHE A 124 1.20 -5.75 6.64
N LYS A 125 0.94 -5.45 7.92
CA LYS A 125 1.68 -6.07 9.04
C LYS A 125 1.49 -7.59 9.07
N SER A 126 0.27 -8.08 8.85
CA SER A 126 0.01 -9.51 8.73
C SER A 126 0.82 -10.15 7.60
N LEU A 127 0.89 -9.49 6.43
CA LEU A 127 1.71 -9.93 5.29
C LEU A 127 3.20 -10.00 5.63
N LEU A 128 3.71 -9.03 6.39
CA LEU A 128 5.10 -9.04 6.88
C LEU A 128 5.34 -10.19 7.86
N GLU A 129 4.44 -10.38 8.81
CA GLU A 129 4.65 -11.30 9.93
C GLU A 129 4.42 -12.76 9.58
N ASN A 130 3.60 -13.05 8.58
CA ASN A 130 3.26 -14.41 8.18
C ASN A 130 3.83 -14.72 6.80
N GLU A 131 3.24 -14.17 5.74
CA GLU A 131 3.53 -14.59 4.37
C GLU A 131 4.98 -14.28 3.93
N ILE A 132 5.51 -13.13 4.30
CA ILE A 132 6.90 -12.76 3.96
C ILE A 132 7.88 -13.58 4.77
N LYS A 133 7.64 -13.78 6.08
CA LYS A 133 8.49 -14.68 6.89
C LYS A 133 8.47 -16.12 6.38
N ASP A 134 7.32 -16.62 5.94
CA ASP A 134 7.22 -17.97 5.39
C ASP A 134 7.93 -18.08 4.04
N PHE A 135 7.82 -17.06 3.18
CA PHE A 135 8.61 -16.99 1.96
C PHE A 135 10.11 -16.96 2.26
N GLU A 136 10.53 -16.15 3.25
CA GLU A 136 11.92 -16.10 3.70
C GLU A 136 12.42 -17.43 4.24
N LYS A 137 11.63 -18.20 5.00
CA LYS A 137 12.01 -19.54 5.46
C LYS A 137 12.25 -20.48 4.27
N LEU A 138 11.35 -20.48 3.29
CA LEU A 138 11.50 -21.29 2.08
C LEU A 138 12.79 -20.96 1.33
N LEU A 139 13.18 -19.67 1.26
CA LEU A 139 14.46 -19.28 0.69
C LEU A 139 15.65 -19.82 1.50
N VAL A 140 15.55 -19.92 2.83
CA VAL A 140 16.64 -20.48 3.68
C VAL A 140 16.77 -21.96 3.39
N GLU A 141 15.64 -22.68 3.46
CA GLU A 141 15.59 -24.14 3.34
C GLU A 141 16.06 -24.64 1.97
N ASN A 142 16.01 -23.78 0.95
CA ASN A 142 16.48 -24.10 -0.40
C ASN A 142 17.85 -23.46 -0.72
N ASP A 143 18.57 -22.94 0.29
CA ASP A 143 19.89 -22.30 0.15
C ASP A 143 19.93 -21.20 -0.94
N ILE A 144 18.85 -20.44 -1.09
CA ILE A 144 18.75 -19.38 -2.10
C ILE A 144 19.46 -18.12 -1.58
N PRO A 145 20.53 -17.63 -2.24
CA PRO A 145 21.22 -16.43 -1.83
C PRO A 145 20.31 -15.20 -1.86
N ARG A 146 20.44 -14.32 -0.86
CA ARG A 146 19.67 -13.07 -0.75
C ARG A 146 20.59 -11.87 -0.88
N ILE A 147 20.13 -10.86 -1.61
CA ILE A 147 20.71 -9.51 -1.54
C ILE A 147 19.56 -8.58 -1.14
N ILE A 148 19.69 -7.91 -0.01
CA ILE A 148 18.81 -6.83 0.45
C ILE A 148 19.71 -5.65 0.79
N ILE A 149 19.53 -4.50 0.14
CA ILE A 149 20.12 -3.23 0.60
C ILE A 149 19.01 -2.17 0.57
N ASN A 150 18.62 -1.73 1.76
CA ASN A 150 17.79 -0.54 1.99
C ASN A 150 18.65 0.50 2.73
N ASN A 151 18.71 1.73 2.20
CA ASN A 151 19.04 2.93 2.98
C ASN A 151 17.77 3.75 3.16
#